data_AF-A0A920RQI8-F1
#
_entry.id   AF-A0A920RQI8-F1
#
_cell.length_a   1.000
_cell.length_b   1.000
_cell.length_c   1.000
_cell.angle_alpha   90.00
_cell.angle_beta   90.00
_cell.angle_gamma   90.00
#
_symmetry.space_group_name_H-M   'P 1'
#
loop_
_entity.id
_entity.type
_entity.pdbx_description
1 polymer ?
#
loop_
_entity_poly.entity_id
_entity_poly.type
_entity_poly.pdbx_seq_one_letter_code
_entity_poly.pdbx_strand_id
1 'polypeptide(L)'
;MRLDTGVLVRKGGESGPVVIPRQPEKSPLLERLRTDDASLRMPPEGKGQPLKPEQVRLLVEWIRQGAVSPDDEAPQADPKAHWAFRAPARQPVDLSAESYNRIDDFVAAGLRKKRCETPPPRLRQLHCCAGSISTWSACHRR
;
A
#
# COMPACT_ATOMS: atom_id res chain seq x y z
N MET A 1 12.27 -6.27 14.42
CA MET A 1 10.86 -6.57 14.75
C MET A 1 9.96 -5.81 13.79
N ARG A 2 8.88 -6.41 13.29
CA ARG A 2 7.92 -5.83 12.33
C ARG A 2 6.51 -5.84 12.92
N LEU A 3 5.76 -4.75 12.78
CA LEU A 3 4.44 -4.52 13.38
C LEU A 3 3.32 -4.32 12.35
N ASP A 4 3.62 -4.59 11.08
CA ASP A 4 2.74 -4.29 9.95
C ASP A 4 1.70 -5.38 9.67
N THR A 5 1.85 -6.58 10.24
CA THR A 5 0.86 -7.66 10.12
C THR A 5 0.59 -8.33 11.45
N GLY A 6 -0.65 -8.75 11.70
CA GLY A 6 -1.05 -9.37 12.97
C GLY A 6 -0.23 -10.62 13.31
N VAL A 7 0.13 -11.43 12.30
CA VAL A 7 0.99 -12.60 12.47
C VAL A 7 2.37 -12.20 13.01
N LEU A 8 2.99 -11.15 12.44
CA LEU A 8 4.30 -10.67 12.88
C LEU A 8 4.24 -9.97 14.24
N VAL A 9 3.16 -9.24 14.53
CA VAL A 9 2.93 -8.61 15.85
C VAL A 9 2.87 -9.66 16.96
N ARG A 10 2.13 -10.76 16.74
CA ARG A 10 2.05 -11.88 17.70
C ARG A 10 3.34 -12.67 17.81
N LYS A 11 4.09 -12.84 16.71
CA LYS A 11 5.44 -13.45 16.73
C LYS A 11 6.43 -12.59 17.53
N GLY A 12 6.34 -11.27 17.39
CA GLY A 12 7.20 -10.31 18.07
C GLY A 12 8.61 -10.20 17.48
N GLY A 13 9.58 -9.90 18.35
CA GLY A 13 10.99 -9.67 17.98
C GLY A 13 11.94 -10.70 18.59
N GLU A 14 13.23 -10.37 18.60
CA GLU A 14 14.25 -11.22 19.25
C GLU A 14 14.02 -11.37 20.75
N SER A 15 13.38 -10.39 21.39
CA SER A 15 12.97 -10.42 22.78
C SER A 15 11.65 -11.19 23.04
N GLY A 16 11.08 -11.83 22.02
CA GLY A 16 9.82 -12.57 22.11
C GLY A 16 8.58 -11.78 21.69
N PRO A 17 7.37 -12.30 22.01
CA PRO A 17 6.10 -11.74 21.59
C PRO A 17 5.85 -10.36 22.21
N VAL A 18 5.40 -9.41 21.39
CA VAL A 18 5.11 -8.04 21.85
C VAL A 18 3.65 -7.83 22.25
N VAL A 19 2.77 -8.71 21.77
CA VAL A 19 1.38 -8.79 22.17
C VAL A 19 1.11 -10.21 22.65
N ILE A 20 0.57 -10.34 23.86
CA ILE A 20 0.15 -11.61 24.43
C ILE A 20 -1.38 -11.67 24.34
N PRO A 21 -1.95 -12.54 23.47
CA PRO A 21 -3.39 -12.65 23.28
C PRO A 21 -4.11 -12.87 24.61
N ARG A 22 -5.23 -12.16 24.80
CA ARG A 22 -6.08 -12.19 26.01
C ARG A 22 -5.41 -11.66 27.30
N GLN A 23 -4.17 -11.18 27.24
CA GLN A 23 -3.41 -10.69 28.40
C GLN A 23 -2.83 -9.30 28.11
N PRO A 24 -3.67 -8.24 28.09
CA PRO A 24 -3.22 -6.87 27.81
C PRO A 24 -2.16 -6.40 28.81
N GLU A 25 -2.33 -6.68 30.10
CA GLU A 25 -1.39 -6.20 31.14
C GLU A 25 -0.02 -6.87 31.10
N LYS A 26 0.11 -8.01 30.39
CA LYS A 26 1.40 -8.67 30.17
C LYS A 26 2.00 -8.39 28.79
N SER A 27 1.35 -7.55 27.98
CA SER A 27 1.80 -7.24 26.62
C SER A 27 2.79 -6.08 26.61
N PRO A 28 4.07 -6.29 26.24
CA PRO A 28 5.10 -5.24 26.24
C PRO A 28 4.77 -4.02 25.37
N LEU A 29 3.88 -4.18 24.38
CA LEU A 29 3.38 -3.06 23.58
C LEU A 29 2.67 -2.00 24.43
N LEU A 30 1.78 -2.44 25.32
CA LEU A 30 0.99 -1.53 26.15
C LEU A 30 1.82 -0.88 27.24
N GLU A 31 2.82 -1.60 27.77
CA GLU A 31 3.80 -1.07 28.71
C GLU A 31 4.52 0.16 28.11
N ARG A 32 5.04 0.04 26.88
CA ARG A 32 5.72 1.14 26.19
C ARG A 32 4.82 2.32 25.85
N LEU A 33 3.52 2.10 25.66
CA LEU A 33 2.55 3.16 25.36
C LEU A 33 2.05 3.87 26.62
N ARG A 34 2.07 3.21 27.78
CA ARG A 34 1.52 3.71 29.04
C ARG A 34 2.58 4.18 30.03
N THR A 35 3.85 3.83 29.83
CA THR A 35 4.93 4.21 30.74
C THR A 35 5.11 5.73 30.83
N ASP A 36 5.41 6.20 32.04
CA ASP A 36 5.78 7.59 32.32
C ASP A 36 7.28 7.84 32.14
N ASP A 37 8.09 6.78 31.99
CA ASP A 37 9.51 6.89 31.70
C ASP A 37 9.72 7.30 30.23
N ALA A 38 10.17 8.54 30.02
CA ALA A 38 10.43 9.11 28.70
C ALA A 38 11.45 8.30 27.86
N SER A 39 12.35 7.56 28.50
CA SER A 39 13.35 6.73 27.81
C SER A 39 12.76 5.43 27.24
N LEU A 40 11.66 4.95 27.82
CA LEU A 40 10.97 3.73 27.42
C LEU A 40 9.67 3.99 26.65
N ARG A 41 9.12 5.21 26.79
CA ARG A 41 7.85 5.61 26.19
C ARG A 41 7.93 5.68 24.67
N MET A 42 6.90 5.15 24.03
CA MET A 42 6.68 5.24 22.59
C MET A 42 5.47 6.15 22.28
N PRO A 43 5.58 7.09 21.32
CA PRO A 43 6.79 7.41 20.55
C PRO A 43 7.86 8.09 21.43
N PRO A 44 9.16 7.95 21.10
CA PRO A 44 10.23 8.61 21.83
C PRO A 44 10.05 10.13 21.80
N GLU A 45 10.66 10.81 22.77
CA GLU A 45 10.62 12.27 22.85
C GLU A 45 11.08 12.92 21.52
N GLY A 46 10.28 13.88 21.04
CA GLY A 46 10.52 14.58 19.77
C GLY A 46 10.30 13.75 18.50
N LYS A 47 9.93 12.47 18.57
CA LYS A 47 9.70 11.59 17.41
C LYS A 47 8.23 11.43 17.02
N GLY A 48 7.31 12.00 17.78
CA GLY A 48 5.88 11.96 17.48
C GLY A 48 5.01 12.36 18.67
N GLN A 49 3.71 12.42 18.44
CA GLN A 49 2.73 12.65 19.51
C GLN A 49 2.32 11.31 20.14
N PRO A 50 2.22 11.24 21.48
CA PRO A 50 1.66 10.07 22.15
C PRO A 50 0.24 9.76 21.65
N LEU A 51 -0.11 8.47 21.66
CA LEU A 51 -1.49 8.07 21.36
C LEU A 51 -2.44 8.65 22.41
N LYS A 52 -3.64 9.04 21.95
CA LYS A 52 -4.71 9.51 22.83
C LYS A 52 -5.19 8.37 23.73
N PRO A 53 -5.70 8.66 24.95
CA PRO A 53 -6.20 7.64 25.86
C PRO A 53 -7.24 6.70 25.24
N GLU A 54 -8.08 7.23 24.35
CA GLU A 54 -9.12 6.47 23.64
C GLU A 54 -8.51 5.46 22.66
N GLN A 55 -7.43 5.83 21.97
CA GLN A 55 -6.72 4.95 21.05
C GLN A 55 -6.01 3.82 21.81
N VAL A 56 -5.40 4.15 22.95
CA VAL A 56 -4.79 3.13 23.83
C VAL A 56 -5.87 2.18 24.36
N ARG A 57 -7.07 2.68 24.72
CA ARG A 57 -8.20 1.84 25.13
C ARG A 57 -8.63 0.86 24.03
N LEU A 58 -8.70 1.29 22.77
CA LEU A 58 -9.03 0.40 21.66
C LEU A 58 -7.98 -0.72 21.51
N LEU A 59 -6.71 -0.38 21.67
CA LEU A 59 -5.63 -1.37 21.60
C LEU A 59 -5.73 -2.42 22.71
N VAL A 60 -6.06 -1.98 23.93
CA VAL A 60 -6.28 -2.87 25.08
C VAL A 60 -7.41 -3.84 24.81
N GLU A 61 -8.53 -3.34 24.29
CA GLU A 61 -9.69 -4.15 24.00
C GLU A 61 -9.41 -5.15 22.87
N TRP A 62 -8.73 -4.72 21.81
CA TRP A 62 -8.28 -5.61 20.74
C TRP A 62 -7.38 -6.75 21.26
N ILE A 63 -6.45 -6.47 22.19
CA ILE A 63 -5.61 -7.51 22.81
C ILE A 63 -6.46 -8.46 23.68
N ARG A 64 -7.42 -7.93 24.44
CA ARG A 64 -8.36 -8.75 25.24
C ARG A 64 -9.15 -9.72 24.37
N GLN A 65 -9.58 -9.28 23.18
CA GLN A 65 -10.27 -10.11 22.19
C GLN A 65 -9.38 -11.17 21.55
N GLY A 66 -8.08 -11.18 21.86
CA GLY A 66 -7.13 -12.17 21.38
C GLY A 66 -6.23 -11.65 20.25
N ALA A 67 -6.16 -10.33 20.03
CA ALA A 67 -5.34 -9.72 19.00
C ALA A 67 -5.64 -10.30 17.60
N VAL A 68 -6.94 -10.42 17.28
CA VAL A 68 -7.42 -10.99 16.02
C VAL A 68 -7.03 -10.07 14.86
N SER A 69 -6.56 -10.68 13.77
CA SER A 69 -6.18 -10.00 12.53
C SER A 69 -6.89 -10.69 11.36
N PRO A 70 -7.09 -10.02 10.21
CA PRO A 70 -7.66 -10.64 9.01
C PRO A 70 -6.85 -11.88 8.57
N ASP A 71 -7.53 -12.90 8.06
CA ASP A 71 -6.90 -14.15 7.63
C ASP A 71 -6.10 -14.02 6.33
N ASP A 72 -6.44 -13.04 5.50
CA ASP A 72 -5.79 -12.72 4.22
C ASP A 72 -4.57 -11.81 4.38
N GLU A 73 -4.24 -11.42 5.61
CA GLU A 73 -3.09 -10.58 5.92
C GLU A 73 -1.78 -11.39 5.88
N ALA A 74 -1.19 -11.51 4.69
CA ALA A 74 0.11 -12.15 4.50
C ALA A 74 1.27 -11.11 4.57
N PRO A 75 2.27 -11.30 5.44
CA PRO A 75 3.45 -10.44 5.43
C PRO A 75 4.23 -10.60 4.12
N GLN A 76 4.76 -9.49 3.58
CA GLN A 76 5.77 -9.62 2.51
C GLN A 76 6.93 -10.49 2.98
N ALA A 77 7.18 -11.57 2.23
CA ALA A 77 8.23 -12.55 2.52
C ALA A 77 9.62 -11.93 2.58
N ASP A 78 9.93 -11.03 1.64
CA ASP A 78 11.19 -10.30 1.61
C ASP A 78 10.94 -8.78 1.52
N PRO A 79 11.32 -8.00 2.56
CA PRO A 79 11.29 -6.55 2.50
C PRO A 79 12.08 -5.96 1.32
N LYS A 80 13.19 -6.59 0.93
CA LYS A 80 14.04 -6.11 -0.17
C LYS A 80 13.40 -6.31 -1.54
N ALA A 81 12.42 -7.21 -1.64
CA ALA A 81 11.66 -7.43 -2.87
C ALA A 81 10.60 -6.33 -3.13
N HIS A 82 10.38 -5.41 -2.19
CA HIS A 82 9.47 -4.30 -2.39
C HIS A 82 9.89 -3.45 -3.60
N TRP A 83 8.92 -3.03 -4.42
CA TRP A 83 9.16 -2.35 -5.70
C TRP A 83 10.05 -1.10 -5.57
N ALA A 84 9.98 -0.40 -4.44
CA ALA A 84 10.76 0.81 -4.18
C ALA A 84 12.28 0.55 -4.04
N PHE A 85 12.69 -0.69 -3.72
CA PHE A 85 14.10 -1.07 -3.59
C PHE A 85 14.67 -1.71 -4.86
N ARG A 86 13.84 -1.91 -5.88
CA ARG A 86 14.26 -2.45 -7.17
C ARG A 86 14.61 -1.28 -8.08
N ALA A 87 15.80 -1.31 -8.66
CA ALA A 87 16.20 -0.32 -9.65
C ALA A 87 15.17 -0.29 -10.80
N PRO A 88 14.60 0.88 -11.15
CA PRO A 88 13.62 0.96 -12.21
C PRO A 88 14.28 0.58 -13.54
N ALA A 89 13.74 -0.45 -14.20
CA ALA A 89 14.22 -0.87 -15.50
C ALA A 89 13.61 0.02 -16.59
N ARG A 90 14.46 0.61 -17.43
CA ARG A 90 13.99 1.40 -18.58
C ARG A 90 13.28 0.47 -19.56
N GLN A 91 11.98 0.67 -19.71
CA GLN A 91 11.19 -0.05 -20.70
C GLN A 91 11.54 0.48 -22.09
N PRO A 92 11.77 -0.40 -23.09
CA PRO A 92 11.92 0.00 -24.48
C PRO A 92 10.55 0.43 -24.99
N VAL A 93 10.32 1.73 -25.03
CA VAL A 93 9.14 2.32 -25.68
C VAL A 93 9.60 3.02 -26.94
N ASP A 94 8.91 2.75 -28.03
CA ASP A 94 9.12 3.47 -29.28
C ASP A 94 8.57 4.89 -29.11
N LEU A 95 9.42 5.89 -29.36
CA LEU A 95 9.08 7.28 -29.17
C LEU A 95 8.28 7.73 -30.39
N SER A 96 7.01 8.09 -30.20
CA SER A 96 6.24 8.66 -31.31
C SER A 96 6.55 10.16 -31.43
N ALA A 97 6.66 10.65 -32.66
CA ALA A 97 6.71 12.08 -32.95
C ALA A 97 5.37 12.80 -32.63
N GLU A 98 4.29 12.04 -32.43
CA GLU A 98 2.94 12.53 -32.13
C GLU A 98 2.68 12.64 -30.62
N SER A 99 3.59 12.16 -29.76
CA SER A 99 3.43 12.24 -28.31
C SER A 99 3.85 13.61 -27.78
N TYR A 100 3.03 14.19 -26.91
CA TYR A 100 3.32 15.49 -26.29
C TYR A 100 4.29 15.33 -25.11
N ASN A 101 4.19 14.20 -24.40
CA ASN A 101 5.11 13.82 -23.33
C ASN A 101 5.52 12.34 -23.43
N ARG A 102 6.61 11.96 -22.76
CA ARG A 102 7.12 10.58 -22.77
C ARG A 102 6.22 9.58 -22.04
N ILE A 103 5.28 10.04 -21.23
CA ILE A 103 4.28 9.19 -20.58
C ILE A 103 3.24 8.74 -21.62
N ASP A 104 2.87 9.61 -22.55
CA ASP A 104 1.92 9.34 -23.62
C ASP A 104 2.43 8.24 -24.56
N ASP A 105 3.75 8.15 -24.78
CA ASP A 105 4.37 7.02 -25.52
C ASP A 105 4.02 5.66 -24.89
N PHE A 106 4.04 5.57 -23.55
CA PHE A 106 3.69 4.34 -22.83
C PHE A 106 2.19 4.02 -22.95
N VAL A 107 1.34 5.05 -22.88
CA VAL A 107 -0.11 4.89 -23.04
C VAL A 107 -0.43 4.43 -24.46
N ALA A 108 0.15 5.08 -25.47
CA ALA A 108 0.00 4.74 -26.88
C ALA A 108 0.51 3.31 -27.18
N ALA A 109 1.66 2.91 -26.63
CA ALA A 109 2.16 1.54 -26.75
C ALA A 109 1.19 0.52 -26.13
N GLY A 110 0.62 0.82 -24.95
CA GLY A 110 -0.38 -0.03 -24.30
C GLY A 110 -1.68 -0.16 -25.09
N LEU A 111 -2.17 0.94 -25.67
CA LEU A 111 -3.38 0.97 -26.51
C LEU A 111 -3.18 0.20 -27.81
N ARG A 112 -2.02 0.37 -28.50
CA ARG A 112 -1.66 -0.42 -29.69
C ARG A 112 -1.69 -1.92 -29.43
N LYS A 113 -1.15 -2.38 -28.30
CA LYS A 113 -1.21 -3.80 -27.89
C LYS A 113 -2.63 -4.31 -27.68
N LYS A 114 -3.53 -3.43 -27.20
CA LYS A 114 -4.95 -3.72 -26.99
C LYS A 114 -5.82 -3.45 -28.23
N ARG A 115 -5.23 -3.08 -29.37
CA ARG A 115 -5.94 -2.67 -30.62
C ARG A 115 -6.93 -1.52 -30.37
N CYS A 116 -6.48 -0.53 -29.62
CA CYS A 116 -7.20 0.71 -29.34
C CYS A 116 -6.43 1.90 -29.88
N GLU A 117 -7.15 2.94 -30.30
CA GLU A 117 -6.55 4.20 -30.76
C GLU A 117 -6.52 5.25 -29.64
N THR A 118 -5.48 6.09 -29.67
CA THR A 118 -5.35 7.25 -28.79
C THR A 118 -6.35 8.33 -29.22
N PRO A 119 -7.18 8.86 -28.30
CA PRO A 119 -8.09 9.93 -28.65
C PRO A 119 -7.33 11.21 -29.03
N PRO A 120 -7.84 12.03 -29.95
CA PRO A 120 -7.22 13.31 -30.28
C PRO A 120 -7.24 14.25 -29.06
N PRO A 121 -6.27 15.15 -28.92
CA PRO A 121 -6.04 15.93 -27.70
C PRO A 121 -7.20 16.84 -27.26
N ARG A 122 -8.23 17.04 -28.11
CA ARG A 122 -9.43 17.83 -27.79
C ARG A 122 -10.65 17.02 -27.34
N LEU A 123 -10.64 15.69 -27.41
CA LEU A 123 -11.80 14.87 -27.04
C LEU A 123 -11.44 13.97 -25.85
N ARG A 124 -11.82 14.43 -24.64
CA ARG A 124 -11.48 13.77 -23.37
C ARG A 124 -12.33 12.54 -23.06
N GLN A 125 -13.22 12.13 -23.95
CA GLN A 125 -14.11 11.01 -23.72
C GLN A 125 -14.32 10.30 -25.05
N LEU A 126 -13.80 9.08 -25.12
CA LEU A 126 -14.11 7.97 -26.05
C LEU A 126 -12.80 7.32 -26.51
N HIS A 127 -12.38 6.29 -25.78
CA HIS A 127 -11.36 5.35 -26.26
C HIS A 127 -12.05 4.40 -27.25
N CYS A 128 -11.60 4.42 -28.50
CA CYS A 128 -12.10 3.50 -29.51
C CYS A 128 -11.22 2.24 -29.51
N CYS A 129 -11.81 1.12 -29.12
CA CYS A 129 -11.17 -0.20 -29.10
C CYS A 129 -11.94 -1.15 -30.02
N ALA A 130 -11.24 -1.93 -30.84
CA ALA A 130 -11.85 -2.97 -31.64
C ALA A 130 -12.45 -4.06 -30.73
N GLY A 131 -13.79 -4.16 -30.69
CA GLY A 131 -14.53 -5.16 -29.91
C GLY A 131 -15.64 -4.62 -29.01
N SER A 132 -15.73 -3.30 -28.80
CA SER A 132 -16.90 -2.65 -28.20
C SER A 132 -17.80 -2.09 -29.30
N ILE A 133 -18.83 -2.85 -29.67
CA ILE A 133 -19.75 -2.58 -30.80
C ILE A 133 -20.41 -1.19 -30.69
N SER A 134 -20.51 -0.63 -29.50
CA SER A 134 -21.24 0.61 -29.23
C SER A 134 -20.53 1.89 -29.68
N THR A 135 -19.21 1.87 -29.95
CA THR A 135 -18.43 3.10 -30.23
C THR A 135 -17.67 3.09 -31.56
N TRP A 136 -17.58 1.95 -32.24
CA TRP A 136 -16.81 1.83 -33.48
C TRP A 136 -17.39 2.66 -34.64
N SER A 137 -18.72 2.72 -34.80
CA SER A 137 -19.38 3.52 -35.84
C SER A 137 -19.32 5.03 -35.63
N ALA A 138 -18.94 5.52 -34.44
CA ALA A 138 -18.75 6.94 -34.18
C ALA A 138 -17.33 7.42 -34.51
N CYS A 139 -16.34 6.50 -34.53
CA CYS A 139 -14.95 6.82 -34.81
C CYS A 139 -14.66 7.00 -36.31
N HIS A 140 -15.36 6.26 -37.18
CA HIS A 140 -15.14 6.25 -38.63
C HIS A 140 -16.12 7.10 -39.46
N ARG A 141 -16.96 7.91 -38.80
CA ARG A 141 -17.90 8.83 -39.47
C ARG A 141 -17.45 10.29 -39.35
N ARG A 142 -16.27 10.59 -39.86
CA ARG A 142 -15.88 11.88 -40.46
C ARG A 142 -14.57 11.74 -41.21
#